data_AF-A0A849ETJ6-F1
#
_entry.id   AF-A0A849ETJ6-F1
#
_cell.length_a   1.000
_cell.length_b   1.000
_cell.length_c   1.000
_cell.angle_alpha   90.00
_cell.angle_beta   90.00
_cell.angle_gamma   90.00
#
_symmetry.space_group_name_H-M   'P 1'
#
loop_
_entity.id
_entity.type
_entity.pdbx_description
1 polymer ?
#
loop_
_entity_poly.entity_id
_entity_poly.type
_entity_poly.pdbx_seq_one_letter_code
_entity_poly.pdbx_strand_id
1 'polypeptide(L)'
;MKMRCLFAVVIAFAVWTGPALAEDDLRAKAQNPVSSMYNLPLKLSFDFGAPNGSVYFFNVNPVIPVTVGKWNLINRAIIPALISVDGYIEGTPDIPQGSAGTDRVTGIGDINYTLFLSPTDSKPIWGVGPSITLASATDDQLGSGKWSGGASGVMLVQPKWGTYGGLLRQLWSFAGDDNRVGVNQTMIEPFINYNLEGGWYLITDIIVTANWNARSGNQWTVPIGGGAGKLFKIGNLPINSRLEAYYNVERPDSAPDWQMIFSFQMLFPK
;
A
#
# COMPACT_ATOMS: atom_id res chain seq x y z
N MET A 1 -23.54 -16.29 -5.28
CA MET A 1 -22.28 -15.94 -4.59
C MET A 1 -21.06 -16.79 -5.00
N LYS A 2 -21.22 -18.09 -5.38
CA LYS A 2 -20.07 -18.97 -5.72
C LYS A 2 -19.36 -18.70 -7.07
N MET A 3 -19.98 -17.99 -8.01
CA MET A 3 -19.47 -17.87 -9.39
C MET A 3 -18.57 -16.65 -9.63
N ARG A 4 -18.53 -15.68 -8.71
CA ARG A 4 -17.73 -14.44 -8.84
C ARG A 4 -16.28 -14.59 -8.38
N CYS A 5 -16.01 -15.43 -7.36
CA CYS A 5 -14.63 -15.70 -6.93
C CYS A 5 -13.82 -16.48 -7.97
N LEU A 6 -14.47 -17.28 -8.81
CA LEU A 6 -13.78 -18.13 -9.80
C LEU A 6 -13.12 -17.32 -10.92
N PHE A 7 -13.71 -16.17 -11.31
CA PHE A 7 -13.18 -15.33 -12.39
C PHE A 7 -11.92 -14.54 -11.98
N ALA A 8 -11.84 -14.10 -10.72
CA ALA A 8 -10.66 -13.38 -10.21
C ALA A 8 -9.40 -14.28 -10.13
N VAL A 9 -9.59 -15.55 -9.77
CA VAL A 9 -8.50 -16.53 -9.66
C VAL A 9 -7.92 -16.91 -11.03
N VAL A 10 -8.78 -17.02 -12.07
CA VAL A 10 -8.33 -17.40 -13.43
C VAL A 10 -7.50 -16.31 -14.11
N ILE A 11 -7.81 -15.03 -13.87
CA ILE A 11 -7.02 -13.92 -14.43
C ILE A 11 -5.66 -13.79 -13.73
N ALA A 12 -5.60 -14.00 -12.41
CA ALA A 12 -4.34 -13.93 -11.66
C ALA A 12 -3.33 -15.02 -12.11
N PHE A 13 -3.79 -16.25 -12.41
CA PHE A 13 -2.92 -17.32 -12.90
C PHE A 13 -2.43 -17.11 -14.34
N ALA A 14 -3.23 -16.47 -15.20
CA ALA A 14 -2.83 -16.22 -16.60
C ALA A 14 -1.64 -15.22 -16.70
N VAL A 15 -1.51 -14.33 -15.72
CA VAL A 15 -0.47 -13.27 -15.70
C VAL A 15 0.93 -13.81 -15.39
N TRP A 16 1.05 -14.99 -14.76
CA TRP A 16 2.35 -15.54 -14.35
C TRP A 16 3.02 -16.48 -15.37
N THR A 17 2.51 -16.52 -16.60
CA THR A 17 3.04 -17.34 -17.70
C THR A 17 4.29 -16.77 -18.38
N GLY A 18 4.70 -15.53 -18.04
CA GLY A 18 5.90 -14.91 -18.57
C GLY A 18 7.21 -15.59 -18.13
N PRO A 19 8.29 -15.49 -18.93
CA PRO A 19 9.59 -16.04 -18.58
C PRO A 19 10.09 -15.43 -17.28
N ALA A 20 10.52 -16.30 -16.37
CA ALA A 20 11.06 -15.91 -15.07
C ALA A 20 12.27 -14.98 -15.22
N LEU A 21 12.35 -13.99 -14.32
CA LEU A 21 13.56 -13.20 -14.14
C LEU A 21 14.28 -13.59 -12.85
N ALA A 22 15.41 -14.28 -13.01
CA ALA A 22 16.31 -14.63 -11.93
C ALA A 22 17.43 -13.59 -11.77
N GLU A 23 17.11 -12.30 -11.87
CA GLU A 23 18.09 -11.21 -11.69
C GLU A 23 17.96 -10.67 -10.25
N ASP A 24 18.90 -11.07 -9.38
CA ASP A 24 18.84 -10.80 -7.94
C ASP A 24 18.83 -9.30 -7.61
N ASP A 25 19.57 -8.48 -8.37
CA ASP A 25 19.60 -7.03 -8.20
C ASP A 25 18.24 -6.38 -8.49
N LEU A 26 17.60 -6.78 -9.59
CA LEU A 26 16.29 -6.26 -9.97
C LEU A 26 15.21 -6.66 -8.97
N ARG A 27 15.28 -7.89 -8.46
CA ARG A 27 14.38 -8.39 -7.42
C ARG A 27 14.54 -7.60 -6.12
N ALA A 28 15.78 -7.39 -5.68
CA ALA A 28 16.08 -6.57 -4.51
C ALA A 28 15.54 -5.14 -4.70
N LYS A 29 15.72 -4.53 -5.88
CA LYS A 29 15.18 -3.19 -6.18
C LYS A 29 13.65 -3.15 -6.20
N ALA A 30 12.97 -4.21 -6.66
CA ALA A 30 11.51 -4.30 -6.66
C ALA A 30 10.92 -4.46 -5.25
N GLN A 31 11.67 -5.05 -4.32
CA GLN A 31 11.30 -5.26 -2.92
C GLN A 31 11.71 -4.09 -2.00
N ASN A 32 12.40 -3.08 -2.53
CA ASN A 32 12.91 -1.95 -1.76
C ASN A 32 12.00 -0.70 -1.93
N PRO A 33 11.29 -0.24 -0.88
CA PRO A 33 10.37 0.90 -0.95
C PRO A 33 11.06 2.27 -1.17
N VAL A 34 12.38 2.35 -1.00
CA VAL A 34 13.23 3.52 -1.28
C VAL A 34 14.27 3.25 -2.36
N SER A 35 13.95 2.28 -3.24
CA SER A 35 14.75 1.96 -4.41
C SER A 35 14.95 3.16 -5.32
N SER A 36 16.15 3.31 -5.87
CA SER A 36 16.49 4.32 -6.86
C SER A 36 16.05 3.92 -8.29
N MET A 37 14.91 3.24 -8.43
CA MET A 37 14.33 2.78 -9.68
C MET A 37 12.94 3.38 -9.91
N TYR A 38 12.71 3.90 -11.12
CA TYR A 38 11.37 4.29 -11.55
C TYR A 38 10.46 3.06 -11.55
N ASN A 39 9.33 3.15 -10.86
CA ASN A 39 8.34 2.07 -10.90
C ASN A 39 6.91 2.59 -10.76
N LEU A 40 5.99 1.80 -11.32
CA LEU A 40 4.56 2.09 -11.33
C LEU A 40 3.78 0.84 -10.87
N PRO A 41 3.59 0.67 -9.55
CA PRO A 41 2.66 -0.26 -8.96
C PRO A 41 1.22 0.14 -9.24
N LEU A 42 0.45 -0.80 -9.79
CA LEU A 42 -1.00 -0.80 -9.84
C LEU A 42 -1.47 -1.83 -8.81
N LYS A 43 -2.27 -1.41 -7.82
CA LYS A 43 -2.72 -2.27 -6.72
C LYS A 43 -4.25 -2.33 -6.72
N LEU A 44 -4.78 -3.55 -6.84
CA LEU A 44 -6.18 -3.86 -6.65
C LEU A 44 -6.34 -4.45 -5.24
N SER A 45 -7.24 -3.91 -4.44
CA SER A 45 -7.53 -4.41 -3.09
C SER A 45 -9.01 -4.66 -2.93
N PHE A 46 -9.34 -5.79 -2.32
CA PHE A 46 -10.69 -6.25 -2.06
C PHE A 46 -10.79 -6.53 -0.57
N ASP A 47 -11.48 -5.67 0.15
CA ASP A 47 -11.67 -5.84 1.59
C ASP A 47 -13.12 -6.19 1.86
N PHE A 48 -13.33 -7.27 2.62
CA PHE A 48 -14.66 -7.87 2.80
C PHE A 48 -14.86 -8.42 4.22
N GLY A 49 -16.13 -8.65 4.57
CA GLY A 49 -16.53 -9.08 5.91
C GLY A 49 -16.78 -7.94 6.89
N ALA A 50 -16.85 -6.68 6.42
CA ALA A 50 -17.35 -5.60 7.25
C ALA A 50 -18.88 -5.72 7.41
N PRO A 51 -19.46 -5.30 8.54
CA PRO A 51 -20.92 -5.29 8.72
C PRO A 51 -21.66 -4.45 7.67
N ASN A 52 -21.01 -3.38 7.21
CA ASN A 52 -21.56 -2.42 6.24
C ASN A 52 -21.16 -2.72 4.79
N GLY A 53 -20.70 -3.94 4.49
CA GLY A 53 -20.44 -4.41 3.13
C GLY A 53 -18.96 -4.62 2.81
N SER A 54 -18.57 -4.33 1.58
CA SER A 54 -17.19 -4.47 1.11
C SER A 54 -16.66 -3.14 0.56
N VAL A 55 -15.33 -3.05 0.46
CA VAL A 55 -14.66 -1.95 -0.23
C VAL A 55 -13.66 -2.48 -1.25
N TYR A 56 -13.61 -1.79 -2.38
CA TYR A 56 -12.71 -2.09 -3.48
C TYR A 56 -11.83 -0.88 -3.76
N PHE A 57 -10.53 -1.11 -3.84
CA PHE A 57 -9.55 -0.08 -4.16
C PHE A 57 -8.82 -0.42 -5.46
N PHE A 58 -8.63 0.60 -6.30
CA PHE A 58 -7.63 0.61 -7.36
C PHE A 58 -6.68 1.79 -7.12
N ASN A 59 -5.46 1.44 -6.75
CA ASN A 59 -4.40 2.37 -6.41
C ASN A 59 -3.36 2.45 -7.54
N VAL A 60 -2.93 3.66 -7.85
CA VAL A 60 -1.84 3.97 -8.79
C VAL A 60 -0.72 4.65 -8.01
N ASN A 61 0.42 3.99 -7.86
CA ASN A 61 1.41 4.39 -6.85
C ASN A 61 2.78 4.80 -7.42
N PRO A 62 2.88 5.84 -8.26
CA PRO A 62 4.12 6.15 -8.96
C PRO A 62 5.28 6.45 -7.98
N VAL A 63 6.44 5.89 -8.31
CA VAL A 63 7.69 6.13 -7.59
C VAL A 63 8.72 6.71 -8.55
N ILE A 64 9.14 7.94 -8.28
CA ILE A 64 10.05 8.72 -9.12
C ILE A 64 11.29 9.08 -8.28
N PRO A 65 12.39 8.33 -8.40
CA PRO A 65 13.62 8.63 -7.69
C PRO A 65 14.50 9.60 -8.46
N VAL A 66 15.00 10.63 -7.77
CA VAL A 66 15.98 11.60 -8.29
C VAL A 66 17.23 11.54 -7.42
N THR A 67 18.40 11.31 -8.02
CA THR A 67 19.67 11.28 -7.28
C THR A 67 20.34 12.64 -7.36
N VAL A 68 20.67 13.23 -6.21
CA VAL A 68 21.40 14.50 -6.08
C VAL A 68 22.58 14.31 -5.14
N GLY A 69 23.80 14.33 -5.69
CA GLY A 69 25.01 14.05 -4.93
C GLY A 69 24.99 12.64 -4.32
N LYS A 70 25.06 12.55 -2.99
CA LYS A 70 25.04 11.28 -2.23
C LYS A 70 23.65 10.92 -1.68
N TRP A 71 22.60 11.57 -2.19
CA TRP A 71 21.23 11.37 -1.73
C TRP A 71 20.31 10.97 -2.87
N ASN A 72 19.45 10.01 -2.60
CA ASN A 72 18.28 9.67 -3.39
C ASN A 72 17.07 10.38 -2.79
N LEU A 73 16.39 11.18 -3.60
CA LEU A 73 15.09 11.79 -3.32
C LEU A 73 14.04 10.89 -3.98
N ILE A 74 13.39 10.04 -3.19
CA ILE A 74 12.35 9.14 -3.68
C ILE A 74 10.99 9.82 -3.52
N ASN A 75 10.43 10.29 -4.62
CA ASN A 75 9.11 10.90 -4.68
C ASN A 75 8.07 9.79 -4.86
N ARG A 76 7.18 9.59 -3.88
CA ARG A 76 6.14 8.56 -3.91
C ARG A 76 4.77 9.20 -3.79
N ALA A 77 3.85 8.85 -4.68
CA ALA A 77 2.43 9.16 -4.51
C ALA A 77 1.65 7.85 -4.35
N ILE A 78 0.63 7.87 -3.48
CA ILE A 78 -0.40 6.84 -3.37
C ILE A 78 -1.68 7.51 -3.83
N ILE A 79 -2.22 7.03 -4.95
CA ILE A 79 -3.41 7.62 -5.58
C ILE A 79 -4.50 6.56 -5.57
N PRO A 80 -5.49 6.64 -4.66
CA PRO A 80 -6.70 5.85 -4.69
C PRO A 80 -7.59 6.30 -5.86
N ALA A 81 -7.20 5.93 -7.07
CA ALA A 81 -7.79 6.38 -8.32
C ALA A 81 -9.23 5.88 -8.50
N LEU A 82 -9.58 4.76 -7.87
CA LEU A 82 -10.94 4.31 -7.73
C LEU A 82 -11.12 3.66 -6.35
N ILE A 83 -12.10 4.14 -5.61
CA ILE A 83 -12.63 3.50 -4.41
C ILE A 83 -14.11 3.24 -4.66
N SER A 84 -14.59 2.06 -4.31
CA SER A 84 -16.02 1.76 -4.24
C SER A 84 -16.33 1.15 -2.88
N VAL A 85 -17.14 1.83 -2.07
CA VAL A 85 -17.61 1.37 -0.77
C VAL A 85 -19.10 1.05 -0.86
N ASP A 86 -19.54 -0.08 -0.30
CA ASP A 86 -20.98 -0.41 -0.19
C ASP A 86 -21.69 0.41 0.89
N GLY A 87 -20.93 0.90 1.88
CA GLY A 87 -21.35 1.77 2.97
C GLY A 87 -20.13 2.19 3.81
N TYR A 88 -20.35 2.88 4.92
CA TYR A 88 -19.25 3.35 5.77
C TYR A 88 -18.42 2.21 6.35
N ILE A 89 -17.11 2.25 6.07
CA ILE A 89 -16.12 1.28 6.51
C ILE A 89 -14.91 2.04 7.09
N GLU A 90 -14.55 1.73 8.34
CA GLU A 90 -13.34 2.25 8.99
C GLU A 90 -12.17 1.27 8.87
N GLY A 91 -11.01 1.70 9.39
CA GLY A 91 -9.87 0.81 9.61
C GLY A 91 -9.12 0.43 8.34
N THR A 92 -9.42 1.07 7.20
CA THR A 92 -8.66 0.90 5.96
C THR A 92 -7.56 1.97 5.88
N PRO A 93 -6.31 1.61 5.50
CA PRO A 93 -5.22 2.59 5.41
C PRO A 93 -5.48 3.71 4.39
N ASP A 94 -6.22 3.42 3.32
CA ASP A 94 -6.51 4.36 2.23
C ASP A 94 -7.66 5.32 2.57
N ILE A 95 -8.51 4.99 3.55
CA ILE A 95 -9.57 5.86 4.08
C ILE A 95 -9.34 6.03 5.59
N PRO A 96 -8.37 6.87 6.00
CA PRO A 96 -7.99 6.99 7.41
C PRO A 96 -9.14 7.48 8.30
N GLN A 97 -9.99 8.34 7.73
CA GLN A 97 -11.19 8.90 8.32
C GLN A 97 -12.17 9.19 7.17
N GLY A 98 -13.39 8.67 7.23
CA GLY A 98 -14.47 8.96 6.29
C GLY A 98 -15.71 9.42 7.04
N SER A 99 -16.72 9.94 6.33
CA SER A 99 -18.04 10.18 6.93
C SER A 99 -18.90 8.94 6.90
N ALA A 100 -19.75 8.82 7.91
CA ALA A 100 -20.78 7.80 7.93
C ALA A 100 -21.74 7.97 6.74
N GLY A 101 -22.12 6.84 6.15
CA GLY A 101 -23.04 6.76 5.03
C GLY A 101 -23.49 5.32 4.82
N THR A 102 -24.69 5.15 4.28
CA THR A 102 -25.29 3.83 3.99
C THR A 102 -25.38 3.55 2.51
N ASP A 103 -25.17 4.57 1.68
CA ASP A 103 -25.27 4.47 0.24
C ASP A 103 -23.93 4.05 -0.36
N ARG A 104 -24.01 3.24 -1.42
CA ARG A 104 -22.84 2.87 -2.20
C ARG A 104 -22.28 4.09 -2.92
N VAL A 105 -21.00 4.36 -2.70
CA VAL A 105 -20.28 5.49 -3.31
C VAL A 105 -19.10 4.96 -4.10
N THR A 106 -18.82 5.61 -5.23
CA THR A 106 -17.64 5.34 -6.05
C THR A 106 -16.98 6.65 -6.46
N GLY A 107 -15.66 6.71 -6.34
CA GLY A 107 -14.92 7.94 -6.62
C GLY A 107 -13.42 7.81 -6.37
N ILE A 108 -12.76 8.96 -6.25
CA ILE A 108 -11.33 9.05 -5.94
C ILE A 108 -11.20 9.29 -4.42
N GLY A 109 -10.14 8.75 -3.82
CA GLY A 109 -9.81 8.98 -2.41
C GLY A 109 -8.83 10.13 -2.18
N ASP A 110 -8.41 10.30 -0.92
CA ASP A 110 -7.38 11.25 -0.56
C ASP A 110 -5.99 10.79 -1.07
N ILE A 111 -5.31 11.65 -1.83
CA ILE A 111 -3.98 11.36 -2.39
C ILE A 111 -2.93 11.61 -1.31
N ASN A 112 -2.07 10.63 -1.04
CA ASN A 112 -0.90 10.81 -0.19
C ASN A 112 0.37 10.95 -1.02
N TYR A 113 1.20 11.93 -0.66
CA TYR A 113 2.54 12.12 -1.21
C TYR A 113 3.57 12.01 -0.10
N THR A 114 4.64 11.26 -0.34
CA THR A 114 5.77 11.12 0.58
C THR A 114 7.08 11.29 -0.18
N LEU A 115 7.95 12.16 0.35
CA LEU A 115 9.32 12.31 -0.13
C LEU A 115 10.25 11.60 0.87
N PHE A 116 10.99 10.59 0.42
CA PHE A 116 12.07 10.00 1.22
C PHE A 116 13.42 10.54 0.78
N LEU A 117 14.22 10.95 1.75
CA LEU A 117 15.66 11.18 1.60
C LEU A 117 16.39 9.93 2.07
N SER A 118 17.15 9.31 1.18
CA SER A 118 17.91 8.08 1.45
C SER A 118 19.35 8.22 0.94
N PRO A 119 20.39 7.89 1.73
CA PRO A 119 21.76 7.91 1.22
C PRO A 119 21.95 6.91 0.07
N THR A 120 22.72 7.29 -0.95
CA THR A 120 23.01 6.40 -2.10
C THR A 120 23.80 5.15 -1.72
N ASP A 121 24.56 5.24 -0.62
CA ASP A 121 25.34 4.12 -0.08
C ASP A 121 25.10 4.05 1.44
N SER A 122 24.27 3.11 1.85
CA SER A 122 23.96 2.85 3.26
C SER A 122 23.64 1.38 3.49
N LYS A 123 24.12 0.84 4.63
CA LYS A 123 23.82 -0.51 5.13
C LYS A 123 23.65 -0.42 6.65
N PRO A 124 22.43 -0.58 7.22
CA PRO A 124 21.16 -0.86 6.54
C PRO A 124 20.72 0.26 5.59
N ILE A 125 19.85 -0.07 4.62
CA ILE A 125 19.24 0.93 3.74
C ILE A 125 18.14 1.62 4.54
N TRP A 126 18.11 2.94 4.52
CA TRP A 126 17.09 3.72 5.23
C TRP A 126 16.70 4.98 4.47
N GLY A 127 15.54 5.51 4.80
CA GLY A 127 15.10 6.81 4.33
C GLY A 127 14.13 7.47 5.30
N VAL A 128 14.11 8.80 5.31
CA VAL A 128 13.17 9.59 6.11
C VAL A 128 12.67 10.77 5.30
N GLY A 129 11.49 11.27 5.61
CA GLY A 129 11.07 12.56 5.09
C GLY A 129 9.59 12.86 5.31
N PRO A 130 9.12 13.98 4.76
CA PRO A 130 7.76 14.45 5.00
C PRO A 130 6.74 13.63 4.22
N SER A 131 5.54 13.55 4.79
CA SER A 131 4.35 12.99 4.14
C SER A 131 3.21 14.00 4.22
N ILE A 132 2.46 14.13 3.14
CA ILE A 132 1.29 15.01 3.05
C ILE A 132 0.13 14.25 2.38
N THR A 133 -1.06 14.39 2.92
CA THR A 133 -2.30 13.88 2.35
C THR A 133 -3.19 15.05 1.95
N LEU A 134 -3.65 15.03 0.71
CA LEU A 134 -4.53 16.03 0.12
C LEU A 134 -5.98 15.66 0.39
N ALA A 135 -6.82 16.65 0.70
CA ALA A 135 -8.27 16.49 0.75
C ALA A 135 -8.84 16.43 -0.68
N SER A 136 -8.52 15.37 -1.41
CA SER A 136 -8.84 15.20 -2.84
C SER A 136 -9.98 14.22 -3.09
N ALA A 137 -10.51 13.59 -2.04
CA ALA A 137 -11.63 12.66 -2.19
C ALA A 137 -12.82 13.35 -2.84
N THR A 138 -13.46 12.66 -3.79
CA THR A 138 -14.62 13.18 -4.53
C THR A 138 -15.93 13.05 -3.75
N ASP A 139 -15.91 12.27 -2.68
CA ASP A 139 -17.04 12.06 -1.80
C ASP A 139 -16.55 11.91 -0.35
N ASP A 140 -17.38 12.39 0.56
CA ASP A 140 -17.15 12.46 1.98
C ASP A 140 -16.96 11.09 2.67
N GLN A 141 -17.45 10.00 2.08
CA GLN A 141 -17.19 8.63 2.56
C GLN A 141 -15.79 8.12 2.17
N LEU A 142 -15.16 8.69 1.12
CA LEU A 142 -13.94 8.16 0.51
C LEU A 142 -12.65 8.83 1.01
N GLY A 143 -12.77 9.82 1.88
CA GLY A 143 -11.62 10.53 2.44
C GLY A 143 -12.01 11.40 3.63
N SER A 144 -10.99 12.03 4.18
CA SER A 144 -11.08 12.76 5.45
C SER A 144 -11.70 14.15 5.30
N GLY A 145 -11.59 14.76 4.12
CA GLY A 145 -11.86 16.19 3.92
C GLY A 145 -10.81 17.08 4.59
N LYS A 146 -9.67 16.50 4.99
CA LYS A 146 -8.59 17.20 5.71
C LYS A 146 -7.28 17.14 4.95
N TRP A 147 -6.61 18.28 4.88
CA TRP A 147 -5.18 18.31 4.60
C TRP A 147 -4.43 17.82 5.82
N SER A 148 -3.59 16.81 5.62
CA SER A 148 -2.81 16.19 6.69
C SER A 148 -1.34 16.16 6.36
N GLY A 149 -0.49 16.33 7.36
CA GLY A 149 0.96 16.36 7.21
C GLY A 149 1.64 15.62 8.35
N GLY A 150 2.86 15.16 8.09
CA GLY A 150 3.69 14.53 9.11
C GLY A 150 4.96 13.93 8.54
N ALA A 151 5.44 12.87 9.19
CA ALA A 151 6.74 12.29 8.90
C ALA A 151 6.64 10.80 8.60
N SER A 152 7.51 10.34 7.70
CA SER A 152 7.69 8.95 7.33
C SER A 152 9.15 8.54 7.51
N GLY A 153 9.37 7.29 7.88
CA GLY A 153 10.68 6.66 7.98
C GLY A 153 10.61 5.22 7.48
N VAL A 154 11.70 4.72 6.92
CA VAL A 154 11.81 3.36 6.45
C VAL A 154 13.22 2.85 6.64
N MET A 155 13.35 1.56 6.97
CA MET A 155 14.62 0.88 7.11
C MET A 155 14.48 -0.55 6.63
N LEU A 156 15.47 -1.07 5.91
CA LEU A 156 15.50 -2.44 5.45
C LEU A 156 16.93 -2.99 5.28
N VAL A 157 17.00 -4.32 5.21
CA VAL A 157 18.21 -5.09 4.91
C VAL A 157 17.89 -6.09 3.82
N GLN A 158 18.84 -6.29 2.90
CA GLN A 158 18.68 -7.18 1.74
C GLN A 158 19.80 -8.25 1.70
N PRO A 159 19.76 -9.26 2.59
CA PRO A 159 20.67 -10.39 2.50
C PRO A 159 20.38 -11.24 1.25
N LYS A 160 21.25 -12.23 0.95
CA LYS A 160 21.08 -13.08 -0.25
C LYS A 160 19.74 -13.81 -0.31
N TRP A 161 19.17 -14.20 0.84
CA TRP A 161 17.92 -14.94 0.89
C TRP A 161 16.67 -14.09 0.61
N GLY A 162 16.76 -12.75 0.66
CA GLY A 162 15.56 -11.93 0.58
C GLY A 162 15.72 -10.50 1.07
N THR A 163 14.60 -9.88 1.41
CA THR A 163 14.51 -8.50 1.88
C THR A 163 13.62 -8.45 3.11
N TYR A 164 14.02 -7.74 4.16
CA TYR A 164 13.13 -7.47 5.29
C TYR A 164 13.35 -6.07 5.84
N GLY A 165 12.31 -5.49 6.44
CA GLY A 165 12.37 -4.14 6.95
C GLY A 165 11.04 -3.67 7.53
N GLY A 166 10.94 -2.36 7.71
CA GLY A 166 9.71 -1.72 8.13
C GLY A 166 9.64 -0.26 7.71
N LEU A 167 8.42 0.22 7.49
CA LEU A 167 8.09 1.62 7.26
C LEU A 167 7.18 2.13 8.38
N LEU A 168 7.39 3.36 8.81
CA LEU A 168 6.54 4.05 9.78
C LEU A 168 6.11 5.39 9.19
N ARG A 169 4.84 5.75 9.38
CA ARG A 169 4.30 7.06 9.02
C ARG A 169 3.39 7.56 10.13
N GLN A 170 3.50 8.85 10.43
CA GLN A 170 2.57 9.55 11.30
C GLN A 170 1.98 10.76 10.57
N LEU A 171 0.66 10.94 10.63
CA LEU A 171 -0.06 12.05 10.01
C LEU A 171 -0.96 12.76 11.00
N TRP A 172 -1.00 14.09 10.91
CA TRP A 172 -1.96 14.96 11.60
C TRP A 172 -2.65 15.90 10.62
N SER A 173 -3.96 16.11 10.77
CA SER A 173 -4.66 17.15 10.01
C SER A 173 -4.24 18.53 10.47
N PHE A 174 -4.03 19.46 9.53
CA PHE A 174 -3.70 20.86 9.81
C PHE A 174 -4.61 21.87 9.11
N ALA A 175 -5.40 21.46 8.12
CA ALA A 175 -6.40 22.27 7.45
C ALA A 175 -7.52 21.38 6.84
N GLY A 176 -8.60 21.97 6.35
CA GLY A 176 -9.73 21.25 5.71
C GLY A 176 -11.07 21.71 6.26
N ASP A 177 -12.14 20.97 5.95
CA ASP A 177 -13.50 21.32 6.38
C ASP A 177 -13.67 21.16 7.90
N ASP A 178 -14.03 22.24 8.59
CA ASP A 178 -14.15 22.29 10.05
C ASP A 178 -15.20 21.34 10.64
N ASN A 179 -16.19 20.91 9.84
CA ASN A 179 -17.21 19.95 10.28
C ASN A 179 -16.72 18.50 10.28
N ARG A 180 -15.54 18.25 9.70
CA ARG A 180 -14.94 16.92 9.58
C ARG A 180 -14.04 16.61 10.78
N VAL A 181 -14.04 15.34 11.20
CA VAL A 181 -13.12 14.83 12.23
C VAL A 181 -11.67 15.01 11.77
N GLY A 182 -10.79 15.43 12.68
CA GLY A 182 -9.36 15.55 12.39
C GLY A 182 -8.70 14.20 12.08
N VAL A 183 -7.54 14.25 11.44
CA VAL A 183 -6.69 13.08 11.22
C VAL A 183 -5.62 13.06 12.29
N ASN A 184 -5.45 11.91 12.95
CA ASN A 184 -4.30 11.58 13.78
C ASN A 184 -4.04 10.09 13.64
N GLN A 185 -3.18 9.71 12.69
CA GLN A 185 -3.02 8.32 12.28
C GLN A 185 -1.54 7.92 12.25
N THR A 186 -1.23 6.82 12.93
CA THR A 186 0.04 6.08 12.77
C THR A 186 -0.17 4.92 11.80
N MET A 187 0.80 4.70 10.93
CA MET A 187 0.92 3.50 10.09
C MET A 187 2.28 2.86 10.35
N ILE A 188 2.28 1.54 10.55
CA ILE A 188 3.48 0.71 10.73
C ILE A 188 3.39 -0.44 9.75
N GLU A 189 4.37 -0.56 8.86
CA GLU A 189 4.38 -1.49 7.75
C GLU A 189 5.63 -2.38 7.83
N PRO A 190 5.62 -3.46 8.64
CA PRO A 190 6.66 -4.48 8.59
C PRO A 190 6.52 -5.36 7.35
N PHE A 191 7.64 -5.64 6.69
CA PHE A 191 7.65 -6.49 5.49
C PHE A 191 8.81 -7.48 5.47
N ILE A 192 8.56 -8.65 4.89
CA ILE A 192 9.54 -9.70 4.63
C ILE A 192 9.26 -10.32 3.27
N ASN A 193 10.29 -10.45 2.45
CA ASN A 193 10.29 -11.17 1.18
C ASN A 193 11.34 -12.29 1.27
N TYR A 194 10.93 -13.53 1.00
CA TYR A 194 11.82 -14.70 0.95
C TYR A 194 11.94 -15.21 -0.49
N ASN A 195 13.14 -15.16 -1.06
CA ASN A 195 13.37 -15.45 -2.46
C ASN A 195 13.38 -16.96 -2.74
N LEU A 196 12.66 -17.36 -3.78
CA LEU A 196 12.64 -18.71 -4.33
C LEU A 196 13.26 -18.72 -5.74
N GLU A 197 13.44 -19.90 -6.30
CA GLU A 197 13.91 -20.08 -7.67
C GLU A 197 12.89 -19.54 -8.71
N GLY A 198 13.35 -19.29 -9.94
CA GLY A 198 12.45 -18.92 -11.04
C GLY A 198 11.73 -17.58 -10.86
N GLY A 199 12.34 -16.62 -10.15
CA GLY A 199 11.78 -15.27 -9.93
C GLY A 199 10.65 -15.21 -8.89
N TRP A 200 10.30 -16.34 -8.27
CA TRP A 200 9.28 -16.40 -7.24
C TRP A 200 9.80 -15.92 -5.89
N TYR A 201 8.88 -15.49 -5.04
CA TYR A 201 9.16 -15.20 -3.64
C TYR A 201 7.89 -15.31 -2.79
N LEU A 202 8.06 -15.61 -1.52
CA LEU A 202 7.00 -15.47 -0.51
C LEU A 202 7.09 -14.07 0.10
N ILE A 203 5.95 -13.48 0.44
CA ILE A 203 5.87 -12.13 1.00
C ILE A 203 4.91 -12.07 2.18
N THR A 204 5.24 -11.23 3.15
CA THR A 204 4.28 -10.59 4.05
C THR A 204 4.60 -9.10 4.08
N ASP A 205 3.59 -8.26 3.88
CA ASP A 205 3.66 -6.80 3.76
C ASP A 205 2.48 -6.22 4.54
N ILE A 206 2.58 -6.29 5.87
CA ILE A 206 1.47 -6.03 6.78
C ILE A 206 1.37 -4.53 6.98
N ILE A 207 0.19 -3.93 6.82
CA ILE A 207 -0.03 -2.51 7.14
C ILE A 207 -0.86 -2.43 8.42
N VAL A 208 -0.20 -2.15 9.54
CA VAL A 208 -0.85 -1.86 10.83
C VAL A 208 -1.18 -0.37 10.88
N THR A 209 -2.40 -0.03 11.31
CA THR A 209 -2.82 1.37 11.50
C THR A 209 -3.34 1.62 12.91
N ALA A 210 -3.04 2.79 13.44
CA ALA A 210 -3.63 3.31 14.68
C ALA A 210 -4.29 4.67 14.41
N ASN A 211 -5.59 4.78 14.64
CA ASN A 211 -6.37 6.01 14.57
C ASN A 211 -6.60 6.55 15.98
N TRP A 212 -5.84 7.59 16.35
CA TRP A 212 -5.86 8.12 17.71
C TRP A 212 -7.08 8.98 18.02
N ASN A 213 -7.86 9.34 17.00
CA ASN A 213 -9.14 10.03 17.17
C ASN A 213 -10.33 9.05 17.27
N ALA A 214 -10.10 7.75 17.04
CA ALA A 214 -11.14 6.74 17.18
C ALA A 214 -11.48 6.48 18.66
N ARG A 215 -12.68 5.95 18.88
CA ARG A 215 -13.16 5.55 20.22
C ARG A 215 -12.29 4.43 20.79
N SER A 216 -12.30 4.31 22.12
CA SER A 216 -11.63 3.21 22.81
C SER A 216 -12.11 1.86 22.28
N GLY A 217 -11.15 0.98 21.96
CA GLY A 217 -11.41 -0.33 21.35
C GLY A 217 -11.54 -0.31 19.82
N ASN A 218 -11.47 0.85 19.18
CA ASN A 218 -11.58 1.00 17.72
C ASN A 218 -10.35 1.68 17.10
N GLN A 219 -9.25 1.80 17.86
CA GLN A 219 -8.08 2.54 17.39
C GLN A 219 -7.23 1.75 16.39
N TRP A 220 -7.16 0.43 16.53
CA TRP A 220 -6.17 -0.38 15.83
C TRP A 220 -6.78 -1.21 14.71
N THR A 221 -6.09 -1.29 13.58
CA THR A 221 -6.25 -2.35 12.60
C THR A 221 -4.94 -3.11 12.48
N VAL A 222 -4.96 -4.41 12.77
CA VAL A 222 -3.79 -5.28 12.74
C VAL A 222 -4.07 -6.48 11.82
N PRO A 223 -3.58 -6.46 10.57
CA PRO A 223 -3.65 -7.61 9.69
C PRO A 223 -2.56 -8.63 10.02
N ILE A 224 -2.86 -9.91 9.81
CA ILE A 224 -1.87 -10.98 9.75
C ILE A 224 -2.12 -11.78 8.48
N GLY A 225 -1.06 -12.07 7.73
CA GLY A 225 -1.17 -12.79 6.48
C GLY A 225 0.08 -12.65 5.62
N GLY A 226 -0.10 -12.86 4.33
CA GLY A 226 0.98 -12.80 3.36
C GLY A 226 0.54 -13.36 2.02
N GLY A 227 1.51 -13.73 1.20
CA GLY A 227 1.24 -14.13 -0.16
C GLY A 227 2.48 -14.60 -0.90
N ALA A 228 2.36 -14.58 -2.23
CA ALA A 228 3.44 -14.90 -3.13
C ALA A 228 3.52 -13.84 -4.22
N GLY A 229 4.75 -13.60 -4.70
CA GLY A 229 4.99 -12.75 -5.85
C GLY A 229 5.95 -13.41 -6.83
N LYS A 230 5.96 -12.85 -8.04
CA LYS A 230 6.81 -13.31 -9.13
C LYS A 230 7.35 -12.12 -9.90
N LEU A 231 8.66 -12.15 -10.15
CA LEU A 231 9.35 -11.27 -11.07
C LEU A 231 9.52 -11.96 -12.43
N PHE A 232 9.01 -11.36 -13.50
CA PHE A 232 9.06 -11.89 -14.86
C PHE A 232 9.14 -10.75 -15.89
N LYS A 233 9.32 -11.08 -17.18
CA LYS A 233 9.23 -10.08 -18.27
C LYS A 233 7.99 -10.25 -19.12
N ILE A 234 7.48 -9.12 -19.60
CA ILE A 234 6.62 -9.05 -20.79
C ILE A 234 7.41 -8.27 -21.85
N GLY A 235 7.87 -8.97 -22.89
CA GLY A 235 8.86 -8.40 -23.82
C GLY A 235 10.15 -8.01 -23.07
N ASN A 236 10.51 -6.72 -23.14
CA ASN A 236 11.67 -6.18 -22.41
C ASN A 236 11.31 -5.56 -21.06
N LEU A 237 10.02 -5.40 -20.74
CA LEU A 237 9.58 -4.73 -19.52
C LEU A 237 9.57 -5.72 -18.34
N PRO A 238 10.38 -5.50 -17.30
CA PRO A 238 10.29 -6.29 -16.09
C PRO A 238 9.05 -5.93 -15.28
N ILE A 239 8.36 -6.97 -14.85
CA ILE A 239 7.12 -6.91 -14.09
C ILE A 239 7.31 -7.66 -12.79
N ASN A 240 6.94 -7.00 -11.70
CA ASN A 240 6.77 -7.64 -10.40
C ASN A 240 5.27 -7.74 -10.09
N SER A 241 4.74 -8.95 -9.92
CA SER A 241 3.33 -9.16 -9.58
C SER A 241 3.20 -9.90 -8.25
N ARG A 242 2.19 -9.55 -7.45
CA ARG A 242 1.93 -10.14 -6.13
C ARG A 242 0.46 -10.49 -5.98
N LEU A 243 0.21 -11.54 -5.22
CA LEU A 243 -1.10 -11.90 -4.69
C LEU A 243 -0.97 -12.17 -3.20
N GLU A 244 -1.72 -11.46 -2.39
CA GLU A 244 -1.62 -11.45 -0.93
C GLU A 244 -3.01 -11.52 -0.30
N ALA A 245 -3.10 -12.15 0.87
CA ALA A 245 -4.31 -12.22 1.67
C ALA A 245 -3.98 -11.99 3.15
N TYR A 246 -4.80 -11.17 3.82
CA TYR A 246 -4.63 -10.79 5.22
C TYR A 246 -5.95 -10.93 5.97
N TYR A 247 -5.86 -11.30 7.25
CA TYR A 247 -6.96 -11.31 8.21
C TYR A 247 -6.71 -10.28 9.30
N ASN A 248 -7.66 -9.40 9.54
CA ASN A 248 -7.58 -8.37 10.57
C ASN A 248 -7.94 -8.97 11.94
N VAL A 249 -6.92 -9.30 12.74
CA VAL A 249 -7.09 -9.91 14.07
C VAL A 249 -7.51 -8.90 15.15
N GLU A 250 -7.18 -7.64 14.93
CA GLU A 250 -7.65 -6.49 15.70
C GLU A 250 -8.14 -5.46 14.69
N ARG A 251 -9.33 -4.88 14.91
CA ARG A 251 -9.96 -3.96 13.96
C ARG A 251 -11.10 -3.18 14.60
N PRO A 252 -11.45 -2.00 14.06
CA PRO A 252 -12.70 -1.32 14.40
C PRO A 252 -13.94 -2.17 14.08
N ASP A 253 -15.06 -1.88 14.74
CA ASP A 253 -16.33 -2.60 14.60
C ASP A 253 -16.86 -2.59 13.15
N SER A 254 -16.60 -1.51 12.41
CA SER A 254 -17.04 -1.30 11.03
C SER A 254 -16.02 -1.74 9.97
N ALA A 255 -14.86 -2.26 10.39
CA ALA A 255 -13.76 -2.61 9.50
C ALA A 255 -13.90 -4.02 8.90
N PRO A 256 -13.31 -4.26 7.72
CA PRO A 256 -13.35 -5.57 7.06
C PRO A 256 -12.57 -6.64 7.85
N ASP A 257 -13.00 -7.89 7.71
CA ASP A 257 -12.31 -9.06 8.29
C ASP A 257 -11.08 -9.41 7.48
N TRP A 258 -11.22 -9.39 6.16
CA TRP A 258 -10.25 -9.90 5.21
C TRP A 258 -9.88 -8.83 4.21
N GLN A 259 -8.63 -8.91 3.76
CA GLN A 259 -8.10 -8.10 2.67
C GLN A 259 -7.44 -9.04 1.66
N MET A 260 -7.78 -8.88 0.39
CA MET A 260 -7.08 -9.53 -0.72
C MET A 260 -6.46 -8.47 -1.61
N ILE A 261 -5.16 -8.61 -1.87
CA ILE A 261 -4.40 -7.64 -2.64
C ILE A 261 -3.81 -8.34 -3.84
N PHE A 262 -4.05 -7.77 -5.02
CA PHE A 262 -3.33 -8.11 -6.23
C PHE A 262 -2.56 -6.87 -6.69
N SER A 263 -1.27 -7.03 -6.98
CA SER A 263 -0.47 -5.93 -7.51
C SER A 263 0.28 -6.32 -8.78
N PHE A 264 0.45 -5.31 -9.62
CA PHE A 264 1.20 -5.36 -10.85
C PHE A 264 2.10 -4.13 -10.93
N GLN A 265 3.39 -4.34 -10.76
CA GLN A 265 4.39 -3.27 -10.70
C GLN A 265 5.27 -3.35 -11.92
N MET A 266 5.21 -2.30 -12.74
CA MET A 266 6.13 -2.09 -13.84
C MET A 266 7.42 -1.48 -13.30
N LEU A 267 8.55 -2.10 -13.63
CA LEU A 267 9.87 -1.64 -13.24
C LEU A 267 10.55 -1.03 -14.47
N PHE A 268 11.13 0.14 -14.30
CA PHE A 268 11.88 0.81 -15.37
C PHE A 268 13.34 0.97 -14.89
N PRO A 269 14.18 -0.06 -15.13
CA PRO A 269 15.61 0.04 -14.91
C PRO A 269 16.17 1.25 -15.69
N LYS A 270 17.18 1.90 -15.11
CA LYS A 270 17.93 2.96 -15.79
C LYS A 270 18.77 2.41 -16.93
#